data_AF-A0A7Y5KPX8-F1
#
_entry.id   AF-A0A7Y5KPX8-F1
#
_cell.length_a   1.000
_cell.length_b   1.000
_cell.length_c   1.000
_cell.angle_alpha   90.00
_cell.angle_beta   90.00
_cell.angle_gamma   90.00
#
_symmetry.space_group_name_H-M   'P 1'
#
loop_
_entity.id
_entity.type
_entity.pdbx_description
1 polymer ?
#
loop_
_entity_poly.entity_id
_entity_poly.type
_entity_poly.pdbx_seq_one_letter_code
_entity_poly.pdbx_strand_id
1 'polypeptide(L)'
;MSPTIDEQEAGRDQPQSERRRRRSLDPITALHYQLAATRQSGSLQAVVLVDDSGCLVAGAGAWPLCEELAAYAPLFSEPRERLRTMVSMRVADLSLECESRMLSIDGQSVFLCARGSSDVRADALSRAAAGVRRILLAA
;
A
#
# COMPACT_ATOMS: atom_id res chain seq x y z
N MET A 1 -49.92 0.04 -30.80
CA MET A 1 -49.07 1.23 -30.56
C MET A 1 -48.39 0.98 -29.22
N SER A 2 -47.15 0.50 -29.24
CA SER A 2 -46.38 0.21 -28.03
C SER A 2 -45.22 1.20 -27.92
N PRO A 3 -45.06 1.78 -26.74
CA PRO A 3 -43.76 2.03 -26.13
C PRO A 3 -43.79 1.48 -24.66
N THR A 4 -42.74 1.18 -23.91
CA THR A 4 -41.30 1.37 -24.01
C THR A 4 -40.69 0.92 -22.66
N ILE A 5 -39.57 0.20 -22.74
CA ILE A 5 -38.47 0.07 -21.76
C ILE A 5 -38.68 -0.83 -20.52
N ASP A 6 -38.19 -2.06 -20.69
CA ASP A 6 -37.51 -2.86 -19.67
C ASP A 6 -36.07 -2.33 -19.54
N GLU A 7 -35.78 -1.49 -18.55
CA GLU A 7 -34.41 -1.16 -18.13
C GLU A 7 -34.39 -0.84 -16.65
N GLN A 8 -34.23 -1.85 -15.79
CA GLN A 8 -33.80 -1.62 -14.42
C GLN A 8 -33.24 -2.89 -13.78
N GLU A 9 -32.06 -3.35 -14.23
CA GLU A 9 -31.22 -4.24 -13.41
C GLU A 9 -29.75 -4.26 -13.89
N ALA A 10 -29.12 -3.09 -14.04
CA ALA A 10 -27.68 -2.97 -14.29
C ALA A 10 -27.01 -2.13 -13.20
N GLY A 11 -26.77 -2.71 -12.03
CA GLY A 11 -26.23 -1.92 -10.92
C GLY A 11 -25.62 -2.64 -9.73
N ARG A 12 -25.30 -3.94 -9.78
CA ARG A 12 -24.71 -4.65 -8.63
C ARG A 12 -23.41 -5.44 -8.87
N ASP A 13 -22.89 -5.50 -10.10
CA ASP A 13 -21.75 -6.38 -10.44
C ASP A 13 -20.39 -5.69 -10.68
N GLN A 14 -20.29 -4.37 -10.51
CA GLN A 14 -19.11 -3.61 -10.94
C GLN A 14 -17.79 -3.81 -10.14
N PRO A 15 -17.74 -4.02 -8.81
CA PRO A 15 -16.45 -4.03 -8.10
C PRO A 15 -15.62 -5.30 -8.35
N GLN A 16 -16.25 -6.44 -8.69
CA GLN A 16 -15.52 -7.69 -8.91
C GLN A 16 -14.95 -7.79 -10.33
N SER A 17 -15.69 -7.30 -11.33
CA SER A 17 -15.25 -7.27 -12.74
C SER A 17 -14.04 -6.35 -12.93
N GLU A 18 -14.05 -5.17 -12.29
CA GLU A 18 -12.95 -4.21 -12.41
C GLU A 18 -11.67 -4.67 -11.69
N ARG A 19 -11.81 -5.29 -10.50
CA ARG A 19 -10.69 -5.96 -9.82
C ARG A 19 -10.07 -7.09 -10.65
N ARG A 20 -10.87 -7.81 -11.44
CA ARG A 20 -10.37 -8.88 -12.33
C ARG A 20 -9.69 -8.30 -13.58
N ARG A 21 -10.12 -7.13 -14.08
CA ARG A 21 -9.53 -6.46 -15.25
C ARG A 21 -8.15 -5.84 -15.01
N ARG A 22 -7.80 -5.47 -13.77
CA ARG A 22 -6.48 -4.92 -13.42
C ARG A 22 -5.50 -6.00 -12.93
N ARG A 23 -5.46 -7.16 -13.59
CA ARG A 23 -4.44 -8.19 -13.34
C ARG A 23 -3.36 -8.05 -14.41
N SER A 24 -2.18 -7.59 -14.01
CA SER A 24 -0.99 -7.57 -14.86
C SER A 24 -0.14 -8.81 -14.59
N LEU A 25 0.52 -9.33 -15.62
CA LEU A 25 1.58 -10.33 -15.47
C LEU A 25 2.93 -9.68 -15.15
N ASP A 26 3.07 -8.37 -15.38
CA ASP A 26 4.22 -7.59 -14.91
C ASP A 26 4.10 -7.34 -13.40
N PRO A 27 5.05 -7.82 -12.57
CA PRO A 27 4.99 -7.71 -11.12
C PRO A 27 4.92 -6.28 -10.61
N ILE A 28 5.66 -5.34 -11.22
CA ILE A 28 5.70 -3.94 -10.80
C ILE A 28 4.33 -3.28 -11.01
N THR A 29 3.74 -3.46 -12.18
CA THR A 29 2.37 -2.98 -12.46
C THR A 29 1.35 -3.61 -11.50
N ALA A 30 1.47 -4.92 -11.24
CA ALA A 30 0.58 -5.62 -10.32
C ALA A 30 0.69 -5.08 -8.89
N LEU A 31 1.90 -4.75 -8.43
CA LEU A 31 2.13 -4.10 -7.14
C LEU A 31 1.47 -2.73 -7.09
N HIS A 32 1.66 -1.86 -8.09
CA HIS A 32 1.00 -0.56 -8.12
C HIS A 32 -0.53 -0.67 -8.05
N TYR A 33 -1.14 -1.62 -8.76
CA TYR A 33 -2.59 -1.86 -8.65
C TYR A 33 -3.00 -2.35 -7.26
N GLN A 34 -2.24 -3.26 -6.66
CA GLN A 34 -2.50 -3.76 -5.32
C GLN A 34 -2.40 -2.65 -4.26
N LEU A 35 -1.38 -1.79 -4.35
CA LEU A 35 -1.20 -0.66 -3.45
C LEU A 35 -2.28 0.42 -3.66
N ALA A 36 -2.66 0.71 -4.90
CA ALA A 36 -3.73 1.65 -5.21
C ALA A 36 -5.10 1.18 -4.69
N ALA A 37 -5.40 -0.12 -4.84
CA ALA A 37 -6.61 -0.71 -4.28
C ALA A 37 -6.61 -0.65 -2.74
N THR A 38 -5.48 -0.95 -2.11
CA THR A 38 -5.29 -0.80 -0.66
C THR A 38 -5.57 0.62 -0.22
N ARG A 39 -4.93 1.60 -0.88
CA ARG A 39 -5.07 3.03 -0.60
C ARG A 39 -6.52 3.48 -0.66
N GLN A 40 -7.23 3.15 -1.74
CA GLN A 40 -8.66 3.50 -1.89
C GLN A 40 -9.53 2.83 -0.83
N SER A 41 -9.34 1.53 -0.59
CA SER A 41 -10.19 0.78 0.35
C SER A 41 -10.01 1.19 1.81
N GLY A 42 -8.83 1.67 2.18
CA GLY A 42 -8.53 2.15 3.52
C GLY A 42 -8.61 3.67 3.68
N SER A 43 -9.04 4.41 2.65
CA SER A 43 -9.02 5.88 2.61
C SER A 43 -7.66 6.47 3.04
N LEU A 44 -6.57 5.86 2.59
CA LEU A 44 -5.20 6.22 2.98
C LEU A 44 -4.66 7.32 2.06
N GLN A 45 -3.72 8.12 2.56
CA GLN A 45 -3.06 9.15 1.78
C GLN A 45 -2.01 8.54 0.84
N ALA A 46 -1.25 7.57 1.35
CA ALA A 46 -0.28 6.81 0.56
C ALA A 46 -0.06 5.41 1.11
N VAL A 47 0.35 4.50 0.21
CA VAL A 47 0.85 3.16 0.54
C VAL A 47 2.08 2.88 -0.34
N VAL A 48 3.17 2.44 0.26
CA VAL A 48 4.45 2.18 -0.41
C VAL A 48 5.00 0.80 -0.06
N LEU A 49 5.67 0.18 -1.02
CA LEU A 49 6.55 -0.95 -0.84
C LEU A 49 7.99 -0.47 -1.05
N VAL A 50 8.86 -0.78 -0.09
CA VAL A 50 10.20 -0.22 0.03
C VAL A 50 11.17 -1.35 0.36
N ASP A 51 12.40 -1.32 -0.13
CA ASP A 51 13.44 -2.22 0.35
C ASP A 51 14.04 -1.74 1.70
N ASP A 52 15.05 -2.45 2.20
CA ASP A 52 15.72 -2.12 3.46
C ASP A 52 16.69 -0.94 3.38
N SER A 53 17.03 -0.48 2.17
CA SER A 53 17.82 0.73 1.93
C SER A 53 16.97 2.01 1.90
N GLY A 54 15.64 1.88 1.87
CA GLY A 54 14.72 3.00 1.69
C GLY A 54 14.40 3.31 0.23
N CYS A 55 14.72 2.41 -0.70
CA CYS A 55 14.39 2.57 -2.12
C CYS A 55 12.93 2.20 -2.38
N LEU A 56 12.20 3.09 -3.06
CA LEU A 56 10.79 2.88 -3.41
C LEU A 56 10.68 1.83 -4.54
N VAL A 57 10.10 0.67 -4.23
CA VAL A 57 9.83 -0.40 -5.20
C VAL A 57 8.53 -0.13 -5.96
N ALA A 58 7.48 0.23 -5.22
CA ALA A 58 6.19 0.61 -5.77
C ALA A 58 5.43 1.52 -4.79
N GLY A 59 4.60 2.42 -5.31
CA GLY A 59 3.86 3.37 -4.49
C GLY A 59 2.50 3.73 -5.06
N ALA A 60 1.57 4.09 -4.17
CA ALA A 60 0.27 4.65 -4.53
C ALA A 60 -0.02 5.85 -3.62
N GLY A 61 -0.04 7.05 -4.19
CA GLY A 61 -0.17 8.32 -3.48
C GLY A 61 0.45 9.45 -4.29
N ALA A 62 0.48 10.66 -3.72
CA ALA A 62 1.25 11.75 -4.31
C ALA A 62 2.75 11.42 -4.25
N TRP A 63 3.49 11.65 -5.33
CA TRP A 63 4.90 11.28 -5.42
C TRP A 63 5.76 11.77 -4.24
N PRO A 64 5.70 13.06 -3.82
CA PRO A 64 6.50 13.52 -2.68
C PRO A 64 6.21 12.78 -1.37
N LEU A 65 4.97 12.34 -1.18
CA LEU A 65 4.59 11.58 0.00
C LEU A 65 5.10 10.14 -0.04
N CYS A 66 5.09 9.51 -1.22
CA CYS A 66 5.67 8.19 -1.41
C CYS A 66 7.18 8.20 -1.16
N GLU A 67 7.90 9.20 -1.67
CA GLU A 67 9.34 9.37 -1.45
C GLU A 67 9.67 9.58 0.04
N GLU A 68 8.93 10.46 0.71
CA GLU A 68 9.09 10.67 2.16
C GLU A 68 8.88 9.36 2.93
N LEU A 69 7.79 8.65 2.66
CA LEU A 69 7.51 7.37 3.31
C LEU A 69 8.58 6.32 3.03
N ALA A 70 9.12 6.26 1.82
CA ALA A 70 10.18 5.32 1.46
C ALA A 70 11.45 5.57 2.26
N ALA A 71 11.89 6.83 2.34
CA ALA A 71 13.08 7.21 3.09
C ALA A 71 12.99 6.87 4.59
N TYR A 72 11.78 6.95 5.17
CA TYR A 72 11.57 6.73 6.61
C TYR A 72 11.10 5.32 6.97
N ALA A 73 10.57 4.53 6.02
CA ALA A 73 9.97 3.23 6.30
C ALA A 73 10.88 2.24 7.05
N PRO A 74 12.18 2.08 6.70
CA PRO A 74 13.08 1.19 7.42
C PRO A 74 13.28 1.59 8.90
N LEU A 75 13.28 2.91 9.15
CA LEU A 75 13.51 3.49 10.48
C LEU A 75 12.37 3.22 11.46
N PHE A 76 11.15 2.96 11.00
CA PHE A 76 10.02 2.65 11.89
C PHE A 76 10.14 1.29 12.58
N SER A 77 11.01 0.41 12.09
CA SER A 77 11.23 -0.93 12.65
C SER A 77 12.41 -1.00 13.63
N GLU A 78 13.23 0.06 13.71
CA GLU A 78 14.40 0.09 14.58
C GLU A 78 14.05 0.47 16.03
N PRO A 79 14.76 -0.09 17.04
CA PRO A 79 14.64 0.34 18.42
C PRO A 79 14.93 1.85 18.54
N ARG A 80 14.02 2.55 19.25
CA ARG A 80 14.02 4.02 19.43
C ARG A 80 15.35 4.63 19.88
N GLU A 81 16.25 3.83 20.45
CA GLU A 81 17.57 4.23 20.96
C GLU A 81 18.56 4.61 19.84
N ARG A 82 18.51 4.00 18.65
CA ARG A 82 19.38 4.37 17.51
C ARG A 82 18.91 5.61 16.74
N LEU A 83 17.62 5.91 16.78
CA LEU A 83 17.01 7.05 16.06
C LEU A 83 17.28 8.42 16.71
N ARG A 84 17.69 8.43 17.98
CA ARG A 84 17.78 9.64 18.81
C ARG A 84 18.84 10.66 18.38
N THR A 85 19.82 10.28 17.56
CA THR A 85 21.01 11.11 17.34
C THR A 85 20.93 12.05 16.12
N MET A 86 20.05 11.84 15.13
CA MET A 86 20.02 12.71 13.92
C MET A 86 18.64 13.07 13.33
N VAL A 87 17.55 12.32 13.58
CA VAL A 87 16.25 12.56 12.89
C VAL A 87 15.01 12.36 13.80
N SER A 88 15.23 12.40 15.11
CA SER A 88 14.27 11.96 16.15
C SER A 88 12.88 12.59 16.03
N MET A 89 12.76 13.90 15.79
CA MET A 89 11.45 14.58 15.80
C MET A 89 10.61 14.24 14.56
N ARG A 90 11.17 14.31 13.35
CA ARG A 90 10.39 14.03 12.13
C ARG A 90 9.99 12.57 12.04
N VAL A 91 10.87 11.65 12.43
CA VAL A 91 10.55 10.21 12.48
C VAL A 91 9.49 9.94 13.55
N ALA A 92 9.58 10.58 14.72
CA ALA A 92 8.58 10.44 15.77
C ALA A 92 7.20 10.91 15.30
N ASP A 93 7.11 12.09 14.69
CA ASP A 93 5.85 12.63 14.18
C ASP A 93 5.25 11.72 13.09
N LEU A 94 6.06 11.32 12.11
CA LEU A 94 5.62 10.43 11.04
C LEU A 94 5.17 9.07 11.58
N SER A 95 5.82 8.53 12.60
CA SER A 95 5.46 7.22 13.17
C SER A 95 4.06 7.18 13.78
N LEU A 96 3.50 8.33 14.19
CA LEU A 96 2.12 8.41 14.68
C LEU A 96 1.11 8.32 13.51
N GLU A 97 1.48 8.88 12.36
CA GLU A 97 0.64 8.95 11.17
C GLU A 97 0.83 7.78 10.21
N CYS A 98 1.77 6.88 10.51
CA CYS A 98 2.15 5.78 9.65
C CYS A 98 1.99 4.42 10.32
N GLU A 99 1.70 3.41 9.51
CA GLU A 99 1.84 2.00 9.89
C GLU A 99 2.89 1.39 8.96
N SER A 100 3.82 0.62 9.52
CA SER A 100 4.84 -0.09 8.74
C SER A 100 4.87 -1.56 9.12
N ARG A 101 5.03 -2.43 8.12
CA ARG A 101 5.21 -3.87 8.30
C ARG A 101 6.39 -4.36 7.49
N MET A 102 7.33 -5.00 8.19
CA MET A 102 8.41 -5.73 7.56
C MET A 102 7.89 -7.07 7.04
N LEU A 103 8.22 -7.40 5.80
CA LEU A 103 7.94 -8.67 5.15
C LEU A 103 9.27 -9.29 4.73
N SER A 104 9.40 -10.61 4.92
CA SER A 104 10.52 -11.37 4.35
C SER A 104 10.07 -12.07 3.07
N ILE A 105 10.76 -11.76 1.98
CA ILE A 105 10.53 -12.30 0.63
C ILE A 105 11.88 -12.85 0.15
N ASP A 106 11.98 -14.17 -0.03
CA ASP A 106 13.20 -14.87 -0.46
C ASP A 106 14.48 -14.45 0.32
N GLY A 107 14.33 -14.25 1.62
CA GLY A 107 15.42 -13.83 2.52
C GLY A 107 15.75 -12.34 2.47
N GLN A 108 15.13 -11.56 1.58
CA GLN A 108 15.21 -10.10 1.55
C GLN A 108 14.14 -9.47 2.44
N SER A 109 14.47 -8.36 3.09
CA SER A 109 13.52 -7.59 3.89
C SER A 109 12.94 -6.46 3.05
N VAL A 110 11.62 -6.37 3.00
CA VAL A 110 10.91 -5.24 2.40
C VAL A 110 9.90 -4.68 3.39
N PHE A 111 9.66 -3.39 3.31
CA PHE A 111 8.73 -2.66 4.16
C PHE A 111 7.49 -2.28 3.37
N LEU A 112 6.33 -2.70 3.85
CA LEU A 112 5.05 -2.20 3.40
C LEU A 112 4.60 -1.12 4.39
N CYS A 113 4.52 0.12 3.94
CA CYS A 113 4.19 1.26 4.80
C CYS A 113 3.00 2.03 4.25
N ALA A 114 2.16 2.56 5.13
CA ALA A 114 1.02 3.39 4.78
C ALA A 114 0.89 4.60 5.69
N ARG A 115 0.46 5.73 5.13
CA ARG A 115 0.10 6.95 5.87
C ARG A 115 -1.38 7.25 5.73
N GLY A 116 -1.99 7.65 6.84
CA GLY A 116 -3.37 8.14 6.87
C GLY A 116 -4.00 7.99 8.25
N SER A 117 -5.03 8.77 8.51
CA SER A 117 -5.81 8.76 9.74
C SER A 117 -6.92 7.71 9.66
N SER A 118 -6.65 6.47 10.07
CA SER A 118 -7.68 5.45 10.11
C SER A 118 -7.35 4.32 11.09
N ASP A 119 -8.32 3.95 11.92
CA ASP A 119 -8.23 2.79 12.81
C ASP A 119 -8.10 1.48 12.02
N VAL A 120 -8.53 1.45 10.75
CA VAL A 120 -8.43 0.28 9.86
C VAL A 120 -7.13 0.23 9.06
N ARG A 121 -6.18 1.14 9.30
CA ARG A 121 -4.88 1.19 8.60
C ARG A 121 -4.11 -0.12 8.75
N ALA A 122 -4.02 -0.66 9.97
CA ALA A 122 -3.33 -1.91 10.26
C ALA A 122 -3.96 -3.12 9.53
N ASP A 123 -5.30 -3.16 9.47
CA ASP A 123 -6.04 -4.22 8.78
C ASP A 123 -5.90 -4.14 7.26
N ALA A 124 -5.95 -2.92 6.70
CA ALA A 124 -5.69 -2.68 5.29
C ALA A 124 -4.27 -3.13 4.92
N LEU A 125 -3.27 -2.81 5.75
CA LEU A 125 -1.88 -3.19 5.53
C LEU A 125 -1.67 -4.71 5.68
N SER A 126 -2.40 -5.37 6.59
CA SER A 126 -2.40 -6.83 6.74
C SER A 126 -2.84 -7.52 5.44
N ARG A 127 -3.97 -7.09 4.87
CA ARG A 127 -4.50 -7.64 3.62
C ARG A 127 -3.58 -7.34 2.44
N ALA A 128 -3.02 -6.13 2.41
CA ALA A 128 -2.08 -5.71 1.38
C ALA A 128 -0.81 -6.57 1.39
N ALA A 129 -0.23 -6.85 2.56
CA ALA A 129 0.94 -7.70 2.72
C ALA A 129 0.76 -9.10 2.11
N ALA A 130 -0.39 -9.73 2.34
CA ALA A 130 -0.70 -11.02 1.74
C ALA A 130 -0.79 -10.97 0.20
N GLY A 131 -1.23 -9.85 -0.37
CA GLY A 131 -1.24 -9.65 -1.83
C GLY A 131 0.14 -9.36 -2.41
N VAL A 132 0.91 -8.48 -1.78
CA VAL A 132 2.30 -8.17 -2.15
C VAL A 132 3.14 -9.44 -2.16
N ARG A 133 3.06 -10.25 -1.09
CA ARG A 133 3.78 -11.52 -1.01
C ARG A 133 3.44 -12.47 -2.16
N ARG A 134 2.15 -12.59 -2.52
CA ARG A 134 1.73 -13.43 -3.65
C ARG A 134 2.26 -12.94 -4.99
N ILE A 135 2.33 -11.62 -5.19
CA ILE A 135 2.84 -11.04 -6.44
C ILE A 135 4.35 -11.30 -6.55
N LEU A 136 5.10 -11.02 -5.48
CA LEU A 136 6.56 -11.15 -5.50
C LEU A 136 7.04 -12.60 -5.57
N LEU A 137 6.33 -13.55 -4.97
CA LEU A 137 6.70 -14.98 -5.05
C LEU A 137 6.29 -15.65 -6.37
N ALA A 138 5.48 -14.98 -7.19
CA ALA A 138 5.04 -15.48 -8.50
C ALA A 138 5.79 -14.81 -9.66
N ALA A 139 6.68 -13.86 -9.36
CA ALA A 139 7.55 -13.16 -10.30
C ALA A 139 8.82 -13.99 -10.56
#